data_AF-A0A1L9U1L8-F1
#
_entry.id   AF-A0A1L9U1L8-F1
#
_cell.length_a   1.000
_cell.length_b   1.000
_cell.length_c   1.000
_cell.angle_alpha   90.00
_cell.angle_beta   90.00
_cell.angle_gamma   90.00
#
_symmetry.space_group_name_H-M   'P 1'
#
loop_
_entity.id
_entity.type
_entity.pdbx_description
1 polymer ?
#
loop_
_entity_poly.entity_id
_entity_poly.type
_entity_poly.pdbx_seq_one_letter_code
_entity_poly.pdbx_strand_id
1 'polypeptide(L)'
;SPVQPSSKRRSFACTNCRRKHIKCTGPPSCETCVHSGRTCVFEPSKDRRRKEALRHAEKATEGYRNALVMVIQTFKSGADQDIRDLVDRMKQSSSVDD
;
A
#
# COMPACT_ATOMS: atom_id res chain seq x y z
N SER A 1 -6.60 3.29 -38.96
CA SER A 1 -6.85 2.27 -37.91
C SER A 1 -7.22 2.95 -36.61
N PRO A 2 -8.26 2.51 -35.88
CA PRO A 2 -8.68 3.17 -34.65
C PRO A 2 -7.68 2.90 -33.53
N VAL A 3 -7.29 3.96 -32.83
CA VAL A 3 -6.35 3.95 -31.70
C VAL A 3 -7.03 3.27 -30.51
N GLN A 4 -6.59 2.06 -30.18
CA GLN A 4 -7.01 1.34 -28.97
C GLN A 4 -6.50 2.11 -27.74
N PRO A 5 -7.36 2.51 -26.79
CA PRO A 5 -6.92 3.19 -25.58
C PRO A 5 -5.97 2.27 -24.81
N SER A 6 -4.80 2.78 -24.47
CA SER A 6 -3.80 2.06 -23.68
C SER A 6 -4.44 1.61 -22.37
N SER A 7 -4.79 0.32 -22.31
CA SER A 7 -5.33 -0.24 -21.08
C SER A 7 -4.25 -0.06 -20.01
N LYS A 8 -4.50 0.84 -19.05
CA LYS A 8 -3.70 0.91 -17.82
C LYS A 8 -3.65 -0.52 -17.31
N ARG A 9 -2.48 -1.16 -17.33
CA ARG A 9 -2.27 -2.53 -16.84
C ARG A 9 -2.63 -2.54 -15.36
N ARG A 10 -3.91 -2.74 -15.04
CA ARG A 10 -4.40 -2.85 -13.67
C ARG A 10 -4.28 -4.31 -13.28
N SER A 11 -3.51 -4.56 -12.23
CA SER A 11 -2.86 -5.84 -11.93
C SER A 11 -3.76 -6.94 -11.34
N PHE A 12 -5.09 -6.82 -11.42
CA PHE A 12 -6.00 -7.78 -10.80
C PHE A 12 -6.96 -8.43 -11.81
N ALA A 13 -6.97 -9.77 -11.80
CA ALA A 13 -7.87 -10.59 -12.60
C ALA A 13 -9.25 -10.72 -11.93
N CYS A 14 -10.29 -10.89 -12.76
CA CYS A 14 -11.64 -11.24 -12.30
C CYS A 14 -11.64 -12.61 -11.59
N THR A 15 -12.69 -12.90 -10.84
CA THR A 15 -12.82 -14.14 -10.04
C THR A 15 -12.72 -15.41 -10.88
N ASN A 16 -13.31 -15.42 -12.09
CA ASN A 16 -13.25 -16.55 -13.02
C ASN A 16 -11.83 -16.82 -13.55
N CYS A 17 -11.17 -15.79 -14.09
CA CYS A 17 -9.81 -15.93 -14.61
C CYS A 17 -8.81 -16.26 -13.50
N ARG A 18 -9.02 -15.70 -12.29
CA ARG A 18 -8.22 -16.02 -11.11
C ARG A 18 -8.36 -17.50 -10.72
N ARG A 19 -9.58 -18.03 -10.64
CA ARG A 19 -9.81 -19.45 -10.31
C ARG A 19 -9.24 -20.41 -11.37
N LYS A 20 -9.25 -20.00 -12.63
CA LYS A 20 -8.75 -20.81 -13.76
C LYS A 20 -7.25 -20.65 -14.04
N HIS A 21 -6.55 -19.74 -13.34
CA HIS A 21 -5.16 -19.39 -13.61
C HIS A 21 -4.88 -19.00 -15.08
N ILE A 22 -5.80 -18.23 -15.69
CA ILE A 22 -5.66 -17.76 -17.09
C ILE A 22 -5.54 -16.24 -17.18
N LYS A 23 -5.08 -15.76 -18.34
CA LYS A 23 -4.98 -14.32 -18.62
C LYS A 23 -6.36 -13.66 -18.55
N CYS A 24 -6.44 -12.54 -17.84
CA CYS A 24 -7.61 -11.68 -17.74
C CYS A 24 -7.30 -10.35 -18.42
N THR A 25 -8.17 -9.91 -19.34
CA THR A 25 -7.97 -8.63 -20.05
C THR A 25 -8.41 -7.42 -19.24
N GLY A 26 -9.21 -7.62 -18.18
CA GLY A 26 -9.55 -6.57 -17.22
C GLY A 26 -11.02 -6.10 -17.30
N PRO A 27 -11.39 -5.09 -16.51
CA PRO A 27 -12.76 -4.57 -16.41
C PRO A 27 -13.16 -3.71 -17.63
N PRO A 28 -14.48 -3.44 -17.84
CA PRO A 28 -15.60 -3.87 -17.00
C PRO A 28 -15.92 -5.36 -17.12
N SER A 29 -15.65 -5.96 -18.28
CA SER A 29 -15.81 -7.38 -18.57
C SER A 29 -14.58 -7.86 -19.32
N CYS A 30 -13.93 -8.94 -18.87
CA CYS A 30 -12.79 -9.47 -19.61
C CYS A 30 -13.26 -10.31 -20.81
N GLU A 31 -12.47 -10.32 -21.89
CA GLU A 31 -12.77 -11.01 -23.15
C GLU A 31 -13.07 -12.49 -22.93
N THR A 32 -12.31 -13.17 -22.06
CA THR A 32 -12.55 -14.56 -21.70
C THR A 32 -13.95 -14.79 -21.12
N CYS A 33 -14.42 -13.88 -20.25
CA CYS A 33 -15.76 -14.01 -19.66
C CYS A 33 -16.85 -13.68 -20.67
N VAL A 34 -16.63 -12.69 -21.54
CA VAL A 34 -17.53 -12.34 -22.64
C VAL A 34 -17.71 -13.54 -23.59
N HIS A 35 -16.62 -14.11 -24.09
CA HIS A 35 -16.68 -15.24 -25.02
C HIS A 35 -17.27 -16.51 -24.40
N SER A 36 -17.08 -16.72 -23.10
CA SER A 36 -17.63 -17.89 -22.41
C SER A 36 -19.03 -17.69 -21.84
N GLY A 37 -19.64 -16.51 -22.04
CA GLY A 37 -20.97 -16.19 -21.50
C GLY A 37 -21.04 -16.24 -19.97
N ARG A 38 -19.91 -16.02 -19.28
CA ARG A 38 -19.81 -16.13 -17.81
C ARG A 38 -19.83 -14.75 -17.15
N THR A 39 -20.40 -14.68 -15.95
CA THR A 39 -20.39 -13.47 -15.13
C THR A 39 -18.95 -13.03 -14.82
N CYS A 40 -18.57 -11.82 -15.25
CA CYS A 40 -17.27 -11.25 -14.96
C CYS A 40 -17.34 -10.40 -13.69
N VAL A 41 -16.83 -10.91 -12.57
CA VAL A 41 -16.83 -10.19 -11.29
C VAL A 41 -15.41 -9.83 -10.89
N PHE A 42 -15.20 -8.56 -10.59
CA PHE A 42 -13.95 -8.04 -10.07
C PHE A 42 -14.12 -7.69 -8.59
N GLU A 43 -13.21 -8.17 -7.74
CA GLU A 43 -13.23 -7.90 -6.29
C GLU A 43 -11.90 -7.24 -5.85
N PRO A 44 -11.71 -5.93 -6.10
CA PRO A 44 -10.46 -5.23 -5.77
C PRO A 44 -10.14 -5.23 -4.26
N SER A 45 -11.16 -5.34 -3.41
CA SER A 45 -11.03 -5.40 -1.95
C SER A 45 -10.32 -6.67 -1.47
N LYS A 46 -10.34 -7.75 -2.26
CA LYS A 46 -9.69 -9.04 -1.94
C LYS A 46 -8.28 -9.15 -2.49
N ASP A 47 -7.71 -8.09 -3.07
CA ASP A 47 -6.32 -8.10 -3.51
C ASP A 47 -5.37 -8.04 -2.30
N ARG A 48 -4.64 -9.13 -2.06
CA ARG A 48 -3.74 -9.27 -0.92
C ARG A 48 -2.60 -8.24 -0.95
N ARG A 49 -2.08 -7.91 -2.14
CA ARG A 49 -1.00 -6.91 -2.30
C ARG A 49 -1.50 -5.53 -1.91
N ARG A 50 -2.74 -5.18 -2.29
CA ARG A 50 -3.37 -3.92 -1.85
C ARG A 50 -3.51 -3.87 -0.33
N LYS A 51 -3.92 -4.97 0.30
CA LYS A 51 -4.02 -5.09 1.77
C LYS A 51 -2.65 -4.97 2.45
N GLU A 52 -1.60 -5.55 1.86
CA GLU A 52 -0.22 -5.45 2.35
C GLU A 52 0.32 -4.03 2.23
N ALA A 53 0.15 -3.38 1.07
CA ALA A 53 0.55 -1.99 0.87
C ALA A 53 -0.13 -1.04 1.87
N LEU A 54 -1.43 -1.26 2.15
CA LEU A 54 -2.14 -0.50 3.18
C LEU A 54 -1.54 -0.73 4.57
N ARG A 55 -1.28 -2.00 4.96
CA ARG A 55 -0.63 -2.31 6.24
C ARG A 55 0.76 -1.69 6.37
N HIS A 56 1.55 -1.68 5.31
CA HIS A 56 2.85 -1.02 5.30
C HIS A 56 2.73 0.50 5.50
N ALA A 57 1.79 1.14 4.82
CA ALA A 57 1.50 2.56 5.01
C ALA A 57 1.03 2.86 6.44
N GLU A 58 0.10 2.06 6.98
CA GLU A 58 -0.38 2.17 8.36
C GLU A 58 0.78 2.03 9.37
N LYS A 59 1.66 1.04 9.17
CA LYS A 59 2.82 0.84 10.04
C LYS A 59 3.80 2.02 9.98
N ALA A 60 4.04 2.59 8.80
CA ALA A 60 4.87 3.78 8.66
C ALA A 60 4.25 4.97 9.40
N THR A 61 2.95 5.22 9.20
CA THR A 61 2.21 6.27 9.90
C THR A 61 2.27 6.10 11.42
N GLU A 62 2.10 4.87 11.92
CA GLU A 62 2.18 4.58 13.36
C GLU A 62 3.60 4.82 13.91
N GLY A 63 4.63 4.50 13.13
CA GLY A 63 6.02 4.84 13.46
C GLY A 63 6.22 6.35 13.65
N TYR A 64 5.77 7.16 12.68
CA TYR A 64 5.83 8.62 12.77
C TYR A 64 5.02 9.17 13.96
N ARG A 65 3.82 8.64 14.18
CA ARG A 65 2.96 9.03 15.31
C ARG A 65 3.67 8.80 16.64
N ASN A 66 4.26 7.62 16.82
CA ASN A 66 4.96 7.27 18.06
C ASN A 66 6.22 8.13 18.27
N ALA A 67 6.96 8.44 17.20
CA ALA A 67 8.07 9.38 17.27
C ALA A 67 7.61 10.79 17.71
N LEU A 68 6.52 11.31 17.14
CA LEU A 68 5.96 12.61 17.52
C LEU A 68 5.50 12.64 18.98
N VAL A 69 4.84 11.57 19.44
CA VAL A 69 4.41 11.46 20.85
C VAL A 69 5.61 11.50 21.79
N MET A 70 6.69 10.77 21.47
CA MET A 70 7.93 10.79 22.26
C MET A 70 8.50 12.20 22.36
N VAL A 71 8.62 12.91 21.22
CA VAL A 71 9.14 14.29 21.18
C VAL A 71 8.29 15.22 22.05
N ILE A 72 6.96 15.14 21.93
CA ILE A 72 6.04 15.96 22.73
C ILE A 72 6.20 15.64 24.23
N GLN A 73 6.33 14.37 24.60
CA GLN A 73 6.51 13.96 25.99
C GLN A 73 7.83 14.45 26.57
N THR A 74 8.93 14.39 25.80
CA THR A 74 10.24 14.95 26.18
C THR A 74 10.16 16.45 26.41
N PHE A 75 9.47 17.21 25.55
CA PHE A 75 9.30 18.65 25.80
C PHE A 75 8.39 18.94 27.00
N LYS A 76 7.38 18.10 27.24
CA LYS A 76 6.49 18.24 28.39
C LYS A 76 7.14 17.90 29.72
N SER A 77 8.14 16.99 29.75
CA SER A 77 8.84 16.67 30.99
C SER A 77 9.65 17.85 31.51
N GLY A 78 10.09 18.75 30.61
CA GLY A 78 10.89 19.92 30.95
C GLY A 78 12.27 19.57 31.51
N ALA A 79 12.67 18.29 31.46
CA ALA A 79 13.95 17.83 31.96
C ALA A 79 15.01 17.97 30.86
N ASP A 80 16.03 18.79 31.12
CA ASP A 80 17.15 18.99 30.20
C ASP A 80 17.88 17.69 29.83
N GLN A 81 17.82 16.66 30.70
CA GLN A 81 18.38 15.35 30.41
C GLN A 81 17.59 14.63 29.29
N ASP A 82 16.26 14.62 29.37
CA ASP A 82 15.42 13.97 28.35
C ASP A 82 15.59 14.62 26.98
N ILE A 83 15.75 15.95 26.95
CA ILE A 83 16.01 16.72 25.74
C ILE A 83 17.38 16.34 25.15
N ARG A 84 18.42 16.24 25.98
CA ARG A 84 19.77 15.81 25.55
C ARG A 84 19.75 14.38 25.00
N ASP A 85 19.11 13.45 25.71
CA ASP A 85 19.00 12.05 25.29
C ASP A 85 18.22 11.90 23.97
N LEU A 86 17.21 12.73 23.73
CA LEU A 86 16.51 12.78 22.46
C LEU A 86 17.43 13.26 21.32
N VAL A 87 18.16 14.36 21.53
CA VAL A 87 19.11 14.91 20.54
C VAL A 87 20.20 13.91 20.19
N ASP A 88 20.73 13.19 21.17
CA ASP A 88 21.78 12.20 20.94
C ASP A 88 21.27 11.00 20.12
N ARG A 89 20.04 10.54 20.40
CA ARG A 89 19.38 9.51 19.58
C ARG A 89 19.16 9.96 18.13
N MET A 90 18.75 11.21 17.91
CA MET A 90 18.59 11.77 16.56
C MET A 90 19.93 11.80 15.80
N LYS A 91 21.01 12.22 16.46
CA LYS A 91 22.36 12.27 15.87
C LYS A 91 22.88 10.87 15.49
N GLN A 92 22.65 9.87 16.33
CA GLN A 92 23.05 8.47 16.08
C GLN A 92 22.26 7.82 14.93
N SER A 93 21.04 8.29 14.67
CA SER A 93 20.18 7.78 13.61
C SER A 93 20.43 8.38 12.22
N SER A 94 21.41 9.29 12.06
CA SER A 94 21.68 9.98 10.79
C SER A 94 22.31 9.12 9.66
N SER A 95 22.17 7.79 9.74
CA SER A 95 22.52 6.84 8.67
C SER A 95 21.27 6.25 8.00
N VAL A 96 20.23 7.04 7.77
CA VAL A 96 19.06 6.54 7.00
C VAL A 96 19.36 6.71 5.51
N ASP A 97 19.62 5.56 4.88
CA ASP A 97 19.82 5.37 3.44
C ASP A 97 18.72 6.06 2.60
N ASP A 98 19.14 6.64 1.47
CA ASP A 98 18.30 7.16 0.38
C ASP A 98 17.61 6.02 -0.40
#